data_AF-A0A0Q6EI98-F1
#
_entry.id   AF-A0A0Q6EI98-F1
#
_cell.length_a   1.000
_cell.length_b   1.000
_cell.length_c   1.000
_cell.angle_alpha   90.00
_cell.angle_beta   90.00
_cell.angle_gamma   90.00
#
_symmetry.space_group_name_H-M   'P 1'
#
loop_
_entity.id
_entity.type
_entity.pdbx_description
1 polymer ?
#
loop_
_entity_poly.entity_id
_entity_poly.type
_entity_poly.pdbx_seq_one_letter_code
_entity_poly.pdbx_strand_id
1 'polypeptide(L)'
;MSEFQDSAILIWLPKDTRPQPDDWRSPTPGTPPDAARWANVGYAINYAVGMMADRAAENLEPWIRSATGHVYMPAAIRVMAETLAARRR
;
A
#
# COMPACT_ATOMS: atom_id res chain seq x y z
N MET A 1 20.49 -2.99 12.16
CA MET A 1 19.97 -3.41 10.84
C MET A 1 19.22 -2.22 10.27
N SER A 2 19.54 -1.79 9.06
CA SER A 2 19.15 -0.49 8.51
C SER A 2 17.63 -0.41 8.30
N GLU A 3 16.95 0.50 9.01
CA GLU A 3 15.51 0.76 8.95
C GLU A 3 14.99 1.02 7.51
N PHE A 4 15.89 1.37 6.59
CA PHE A 4 15.56 1.61 5.19
C PHE A 4 15.16 0.36 4.41
N GLN A 5 15.61 -0.84 4.81
CA GLN A 5 15.35 -2.08 4.06
C GLN A 5 13.89 -2.54 4.13
N ASP A 6 13.17 -2.12 5.18
CA ASP A 6 11.77 -2.53 5.37
C ASP A 6 10.77 -1.50 4.87
N SER A 7 11.21 -0.29 4.54
CA SER A 7 10.32 0.83 4.15
C SER A 7 9.43 0.50 2.95
N ALA A 8 8.27 1.14 2.89
CA ALA A 8 7.26 0.88 1.88
C ALA A 8 6.63 2.17 1.35
N ILE A 9 6.25 2.15 0.08
CA ILE A 9 5.47 3.20 -0.57
C ILE A 9 4.07 2.67 -0.82
N LEU A 10 3.04 3.41 -0.39
CA LEU A 10 1.64 3.13 -0.69
C LEU A 10 1.14 4.15 -1.70
N ILE A 11 0.50 3.69 -2.76
CA ILE A 11 -0.23 4.53 -3.70
C ILE A 11 -1.64 4.00 -3.90
N TRP A 12 -2.54 4.90 -4.28
CA TRP A 12 -3.90 4.58 -4.70
C TRP A 12 -4.05 4.90 -6.18
N LEU A 13 -4.53 3.94 -6.95
CA LEU A 13 -4.76 4.07 -8.38
C LEU A 13 -6.20 3.65 -8.72
N PRO A 14 -6.76 4.10 -9.84
CA PRO A 14 -8.05 3.62 -10.29
C PRO A 14 -8.08 2.09 -10.36
N LYS A 15 -9.24 1.51 -10.07
CA LYS A 15 -9.45 0.07 -10.19
C LYS A 15 -8.99 -0.44 -11.57
N ASP A 16 -8.41 -1.65 -11.58
CA ASP A 16 -7.86 -2.30 -12.78
C ASP A 16 -6.66 -1.56 -13.42
N THR A 17 -6.15 -0.49 -12.79
CA THR A 17 -4.94 0.21 -13.22
C THR A 17 -3.71 -0.36 -12.53
N ARG A 18 -2.72 -0.75 -13.33
CA ARG A 18 -1.42 -1.23 -12.82
C ARG A 18 -0.43 -0.06 -12.68
N PRO A 19 0.30 0.02 -11.56
CA PRO A 19 1.34 1.02 -11.37
C PRO A 19 2.42 0.97 -12.44
N GLN A 20 2.77 2.15 -12.94
CA GLN A 20 3.94 2.41 -13.77
C GLN A 20 5.14 2.83 -12.91
N PRO A 21 6.37 2.78 -13.44
CA PRO A 21 7.56 3.16 -12.68
C PRO A 21 7.51 4.58 -12.08
N ASP A 22 6.87 5.52 -12.76
CA ASP A 22 6.77 6.91 -12.32
C ASP A 22 5.77 7.14 -11.17
N ASP A 23 4.76 6.26 -11.03
CA ASP A 23 3.76 6.38 -9.96
C ASP A 23 4.37 6.26 -8.55
N TRP A 24 5.55 5.65 -8.45
CA TRP A 24 6.26 5.47 -7.19
C TRP A 24 7.14 6.67 -6.80
N ARG A 25 7.28 7.66 -7.68
CA ARG A 25 8.19 8.80 -7.48
C ARG A 25 7.50 9.98 -6.79
N SER A 26 6.17 10.06 -6.90
CA SER A 26 5.38 11.18 -6.38
C SER A 26 4.04 10.70 -5.84
N PRO A 27 3.44 11.41 -4.86
CA PRO A 27 2.09 11.10 -4.42
C PRO A 27 1.12 11.23 -5.60
N THR A 28 0.32 10.20 -5.86
CA THR A 28 -0.77 10.28 -6.85
C THR A 28 -1.93 11.12 -6.28
N PRO A 29 -2.85 11.65 -7.11
CA PRO A 29 -3.99 12.45 -6.62
C PRO A 29 -4.88 11.77 -5.57
N GLY A 30 -4.87 10.43 -5.48
CA GLY A 30 -5.57 9.65 -4.45
C GLY A 30 -4.74 9.30 -3.21
N THR A 31 -3.48 9.74 -3.16
CA THR A 31 -2.54 9.45 -2.07
C THR A 31 -2.19 10.75 -1.36
N PRO A 32 -2.73 11.01 -0.15
CA PRO A 32 -2.27 12.12 0.67
C PRO A 32 -0.73 12.07 0.79
N PRO A 33 -0.01 13.21 0.70
CA PRO A 33 1.46 13.24 0.77
C PRO A 33 2.01 12.47 2.00
N ASP A 34 1.25 12.50 3.09
CA ASP A 34 1.58 11.95 4.40
C ASP A 34 1.35 10.42 4.49
N ALA A 35 0.58 9.85 3.56
CA ALA A 35 0.24 8.42 3.53
C ALA A 35 1.07 7.63 2.50
N ALA A 36 1.99 8.31 1.80
CA ALA A 36 2.75 7.72 0.71
C ALA A 36 3.93 6.85 1.20
N ARG A 37 4.48 7.10 2.39
CA ARG A 37 5.69 6.42 2.88
C ARG A 37 5.50 5.84 4.28
N TRP A 38 5.97 4.61 4.45
CA TRP A 38 5.80 3.83 5.66
C TRP A 38 7.12 3.21 6.10
N ALA A 39 7.31 3.10 7.41
CA ALA A 39 8.49 2.46 8.00
C ALA A 39 8.58 0.97 7.62
N ASN A 40 7.44 0.29 7.45
CA ASN A 40 7.41 -1.06 6.91
C ASN A 40 6.14 -1.39 6.11
N VAL A 41 6.21 -2.47 5.32
CA VAL A 41 5.09 -3.00 4.53
C VAL A 41 3.87 -3.32 5.41
N GLY A 42 4.07 -3.86 6.62
CA GLY A 42 2.98 -4.19 7.53
C GLY A 42 2.15 -2.97 7.96
N TYR A 43 2.80 -1.83 8.22
CA TYR A 43 2.11 -0.57 8.52
C TYR A 43 1.35 -0.03 7.31
N ALA A 44 1.96 -0.08 6.12
CA ALA A 44 1.29 0.29 4.88
C ALA A 44 0.03 -0.56 4.62
N ILE A 45 0.11 -1.89 4.86
CA ILE A 45 -1.03 -2.81 4.73
C ILE A 45 -2.14 -2.45 5.72
N ASN A 46 -1.81 -2.23 7.01
CA ASN A 46 -2.81 -1.88 8.02
C ASN A 46 -3.56 -0.60 7.67
N TYR A 47 -2.82 0.44 7.24
CA TYR A 47 -3.43 1.70 6.81
C TYR A 47 -4.29 1.52 5.56
N ALA A 48 -3.76 0.81 4.54
CA ALA A 48 -4.51 0.55 3.31
C ALA A 48 -5.84 -0.13 3.58
N VAL A 49 -5.87 -1.14 4.44
CA VAL A 49 -7.10 -1.86 4.80
C VAL A 49 -8.07 -0.96 5.57
N GLY A 50 -7.57 -0.13 6.48
CA GLY A 50 -8.40 0.86 7.19
C GLY A 50 -9.09 1.85 6.26
N MET A 51 -8.44 2.22 5.16
CA MET A 51 -8.94 3.18 4.17
C MET A 51 -9.66 2.53 2.96
N MET A 52 -9.65 1.20 2.83
CA MET A 52 -10.13 0.52 1.62
C MET A 52 -11.60 0.83 1.31
N ALA A 53 -12.46 0.94 2.33
CA ALA A 53 -13.88 1.24 2.14
C ALA A 53 -14.09 2.65 1.58
N ASP A 54 -13.40 3.64 2.15
CA ASP A 54 -13.47 5.04 1.71
C ASP A 54 -12.94 5.19 0.29
N ARG A 55 -11.80 4.55 -0.01
CA ARG A 55 -11.16 4.60 -1.34
C ARG A 55 -11.93 3.81 -2.40
N ALA A 56 -12.64 2.76 -2.02
CA ALA A 56 -13.52 2.04 -2.92
C ALA A 56 -14.68 2.92 -3.42
N ALA A 57 -15.19 3.84 -2.59
CA ALA A 57 -16.21 4.81 -3.01
C ALA A 57 -15.68 5.79 -4.09
N GLU A 58 -14.37 5.98 -4.16
CA GLU A 58 -13.66 6.77 -5.18
C GLU A 58 -13.17 5.91 -6.37
N ASN A 59 -13.53 4.62 -6.42
CA ASN A 59 -13.04 3.65 -7.42
C ASN A 59 -11.51 3.49 -7.44
N LEU A 60 -10.88 3.56 -6.25
CA LEU A 60 -9.44 3.42 -6.07
C LEU A 60 -9.07 2.10 -5.39
N GLU A 61 -7.90 1.56 -5.75
CA GLU A 61 -7.31 0.37 -5.14
C GLU A 61 -5.87 0.63 -4.66
N PRO A 62 -5.44 -0.01 -3.55
CA PRO A 62 -4.13 0.20 -2.99
C PRO A 62 -3.06 -0.65 -3.68
N TRP A 63 -1.90 -0.06 -3.86
CA TRP A 63 -0.69 -0.73 -4.31
C TRP A 63 0.46 -0.38 -3.38
N ILE A 64 1.24 -1.37 -2.98
CA ILE A 64 2.37 -1.17 -2.08
C ILE A 64 3.66 -1.62 -2.77
N ARG A 65 4.71 -0.82 -2.70
CA ARG A 65 6.06 -1.20 -3.13
C ARG A 65 7.00 -1.16 -1.94
N SER A 66 7.65 -2.29 -1.65
CA SER A 66 8.72 -2.35 -0.64
C SER A 66 10.01 -1.70 -1.13
N ALA A 67 10.92 -1.37 -0.21
CA ALA A 67 12.25 -0.85 -0.52
C ALA A 67 13.08 -1.80 -1.40
N THR A 68 12.85 -3.11 -1.28
CA THR A 68 13.49 -4.14 -2.12
C THR A 68 12.89 -4.24 -3.52
N GLY A 69 11.81 -3.50 -3.81
CA GLY A 69 11.19 -3.43 -5.13
C GLY A 69 10.01 -4.36 -5.34
N HIS A 70 9.67 -5.23 -4.37
CA HIS A 70 8.46 -6.06 -4.47
C HIS A 70 7.21 -5.20 -4.47
N VAL A 71 6.30 -5.50 -5.41
CA VAL A 71 5.00 -4.82 -5.54
C VAL A 71 3.89 -5.76 -5.08
N TYR A 72 3.08 -5.28 -4.14
CA TYR A 72 1.90 -5.95 -3.61
C TYR A 72 0.67 -5.36 -4.29
N MET A 73 -0.06 -6.22 -4.99
CA MET A 73 -1.32 -5.88 -5.65
C MET A 73 -2.49 -5.87 -4.65
N PRO A 74 -3.64 -5.24 -4.98
CA PRO A 74 -4.78 -5.09 -4.08
C PRO A 74 -5.24 -6.41 -3.42
N ALA A 75 -5.34 -7.49 -4.18
CA ALA A 75 -5.74 -8.79 -3.65
C ALA A 75 -4.70 -9.38 -2.68
N ALA A 76 -3.40 -9.22 -2.96
CA ALA A 76 -2.34 -9.68 -2.07
C ALA A 76 -2.35 -8.89 -0.75
N ILE A 77 -2.63 -7.59 -0.80
CA ILE A 77 -2.77 -6.75 0.39
C ILE A 77 -3.90 -7.26 1.29
N ARG A 78 -5.06 -7.62 0.72
CA ARG A 78 -6.18 -8.20 1.48
C ARG A 78 -5.79 -9.51 2.17
N VAL A 79 -5.19 -10.45 1.43
CA VAL A 79 -4.76 -11.75 1.99
C VAL A 79 -3.71 -11.58 3.09
N MET A 80 -2.75 -10.68 2.88
CA MET A 80 -1.72 -10.39 3.90
C MET A 80 -2.32 -9.74 5.15
N ALA A 81 -3.32 -8.88 4.99
CA ALA A 81 -4.02 -8.27 6.11
C ALA A 81 -4.76 -9.30 6.97
N GLU A 82 -5.47 -10.23 6.33
CA GLU A 82 -6.14 -11.34 7.01
C GLU A 82 -5.13 -12.21 7.78
N THR A 83 -4.00 -12.51 7.13
CA THR A 83 -2.90 -13.28 7.75
C THR A 83 -2.30 -12.55 8.96
N LEU A 84 -2.09 -11.23 8.87
CA LEU A 84 -1.57 -10.41 9.97
C LEU A 84 -2.58 -10.33 11.12
N ALA A 85 -3.87 -10.22 10.83
CA ALA A 85 -4.92 -10.20 11.83
C ALA A 85 -5.03 -11.54 12.57
N ALA A 86 -4.89 -12.67 11.86
CA ALA A 86 -4.93 -14.00 12.44
C ALA A 86 -3.75 -14.27 13.39
N ARG A 87 -2.56 -13.73 13.11
CA ARG A 87 -1.36 -13.88 13.95
C ARG A 87 -1.39 -13.08 15.26
N ARG A 88 -2.33 -12.14 15.41
CA ARG A 88 -2.49 -11.32 16.62
C ARG A 88 -3.48 -11.93 17.62
N ARG A 89 -4.14 -13.03 17.27
CA ARG A 89 -5.06 -13.80 18.11
C ARG A 89 -4.35 -14.99 18.72
#